data_AF-A0A258MZ85-F1
#
_entry.id   AF-A0A258MZ85-F1
#
_cell.length_a   1.000
_cell.length_b   1.000
_cell.length_c   1.000
_cell.angle_alpha   90.00
_cell.angle_beta   90.00
_cell.angle_gamma   90.00
#
_symmetry.space_group_name_H-M   'P 1'
#
loop_
_entity.id
_entity.type
_entity.pdbx_description
1 polymer ?
#
loop_
_entity_poly.entity_id
_entity_poly.type
_entity_poly.pdbx_seq_one_letter_code
_entity_poly.pdbx_strand_id
1 'polypeptide(L)'
;LILERTRMVGILKALGADNWLIQKLFLYHATVITFAGIGIGLIAGLGLCLLQQYTGFIKLDESAYYVAEAPIHIIWWEVLAVCAATTLVCYLSLIIPTLVIRKIQPTKAIQFR
;
A
#
# COMPACT_ATOMS: atom_id res chain seq x y z
N LEU A 1 -7.71 -19.34 -3.40
CA LEU A 1 -7.00 -18.13 -3.87
C LEU A 1 -5.47 -18.17 -3.63
N ILE A 2 -4.95 -18.37 -2.41
CA ILE A 2 -3.49 -18.39 -2.15
C ILE A 2 -2.78 -19.58 -2.83
N LEU A 3 -3.34 -20.79 -2.77
CA LEU A 3 -2.82 -21.99 -3.45
C LEU A 3 -2.66 -21.81 -4.98
N GLU A 4 -3.54 -21.03 -5.58
CA GLU A 4 -3.59 -20.80 -7.03
C GLU A 4 -2.43 -19.92 -7.50
N ARG A 5 -2.08 -18.91 -6.70
CA ARG A 5 -0.90 -18.07 -6.92
C ARG A 5 0.40 -18.84 -6.65
N THR A 6 0.43 -19.73 -5.66
CA THR A 6 1.59 -20.62 -5.41
C THR A 6 1.82 -21.58 -6.58
N ARG A 7 0.75 -22.12 -7.17
CA ARG A 7 0.83 -22.98 -8.37
C ARG A 7 1.40 -22.24 -9.58
N MET A 8 1.00 -21.00 -9.80
CA MET A 8 1.54 -20.14 -10.86
C MET A 8 3.06 -19.94 -10.71
N VAL A 9 3.52 -19.65 -9.49
CA VAL A 9 4.95 -19.51 -9.16
C VAL A 9 5.69 -20.84 -9.39
N GLY A 10 5.09 -21.97 -9.02
CA GLY A 10 5.63 -23.31 -9.26
C GLY A 10 5.78 -23.66 -10.75
N ILE A 11 4.77 -23.34 -11.57
CA ILE A 11 4.80 -23.54 -13.02
C ILE A 11 5.86 -22.66 -13.68
N LEU A 12 5.94 -21.38 -13.31
CA LEU A 12 6.97 -20.45 -13.82
C LEU A 12 8.38 -20.97 -13.52
N LYS A 13 8.64 -21.42 -12.29
CA LYS A 13 9.95 -22.02 -11.94
C LYS A 13 10.21 -23.32 -12.71
N ALA A 14 9.20 -24.14 -12.96
CA ALA A 14 9.34 -25.39 -13.72
C ALA A 14 9.64 -25.15 -15.20
N LEU A 15 9.17 -24.04 -15.77
CA LEU A 15 9.49 -23.58 -17.12
C LEU A 15 10.88 -22.92 -17.23
N GLY A 16 11.65 -22.87 -16.13
CA GLY A 16 12.99 -22.28 -16.10
C GLY A 16 13.03 -20.80 -15.73
N ALA A 17 11.94 -20.21 -15.24
CA ALA A 17 11.96 -18.83 -14.79
C ALA A 17 12.78 -18.68 -13.49
N ASP A 18 13.74 -17.75 -13.51
CA ASP A 18 14.54 -17.42 -12.34
C ASP A 18 13.70 -16.81 -11.21
N ASN A 19 14.08 -17.11 -9.97
CA ASN A 19 13.48 -16.50 -8.79
C ASN A 19 13.48 -14.96 -8.85
N TRP A 20 14.50 -14.38 -9.50
CA TRP A 20 14.63 -12.94 -9.72
C TRP A 20 13.52 -12.37 -10.60
N LEU A 21 13.12 -13.08 -11.66
CA LEU A 21 12.05 -12.65 -12.56
C LEU A 21 10.71 -12.58 -11.83
N ILE A 22 10.42 -13.60 -11.02
CA ILE A 22 9.19 -13.68 -10.21
C ILE A 22 9.17 -12.58 -9.14
N GLN A 23 10.30 -12.32 -8.49
CA GLN A 23 10.43 -11.22 -7.53
C GLN A 23 10.22 -9.85 -8.19
N LYS A 24 10.80 -9.64 -9.38
CA LYS A 24 10.64 -8.39 -10.14
C LYS A 24 9.18 -8.16 -10.54
N LEU A 25 8.48 -9.20 -10.99
CA LEU A 25 7.07 -9.11 -11.35
C LEU A 25 6.19 -8.72 -10.15
N PHE A 26 6.46 -9.34 -9.00
CA PHE A 26 5.72 -9.06 -7.77
C PHE A 26 5.96 -7.62 -7.28
N LEU A 27 7.22 -7.17 -7.28
CA LEU A 27 7.59 -5.80 -6.95
C LEU A 27 6.97 -4.78 -7.90
N TYR A 28 6.87 -5.10 -9.20
CA TYR A 28 6.24 -4.22 -10.19
C TYR A 28 4.76 -4.02 -9.91
N HIS A 29 4.00 -5.12 -9.77
CA HIS A 29 2.57 -5.03 -9.44
C HIS A 29 2.33 -4.30 -8.13
N ALA A 30 3.16 -4.57 -7.14
CA ALA A 30 3.01 -3.95 -5.85
C ALA A 30 3.35 -2.45 -5.85
N THR A 31 4.36 -2.05 -6.62
CA THR A 31 4.66 -0.63 -6.86
C THR A 31 3.46 0.08 -7.48
N VAL A 32 2.85 -0.50 -8.52
CA VAL A 32 1.66 0.07 -9.17
C VAL A 32 0.51 0.26 -8.17
N ILE A 33 0.22 -0.76 -7.35
CA ILE A 33 -0.84 -0.69 -6.34
C ILE A 33 -0.52 0.37 -5.28
N THR A 34 0.73 0.44 -4.82
CA THR A 34 1.17 1.40 -3.79
C THR A 34 1.03 2.83 -4.30
N PHE A 35 1.52 3.12 -5.51
CA PHE A 35 1.40 4.46 -6.10
C PHE A 35 -0.06 4.86 -6.36
N ALA A 36 -0.89 3.94 -6.86
CA ALA A 36 -2.31 4.21 -7.05
C ALA A 36 -3.00 4.50 -5.72
N GLY A 37 -2.72 3.73 -4.67
CA GLY A 37 -3.26 3.92 -3.33
C GLY A 37 -2.85 5.26 -2.71
N ILE A 38 -1.55 5.62 -2.81
CA ILE A 38 -1.05 6.92 -2.33
C ILE A 38 -1.68 8.07 -3.10
N GLY A 39 -1.78 7.97 -4.43
CA GLY A 39 -2.40 9.02 -5.26
C GLY A 39 -3.87 9.25 -4.90
N ILE A 40 -4.66 8.18 -4.78
CA ILE A 40 -6.06 8.27 -4.38
C ILE A 40 -6.19 8.80 -2.95
N GLY A 41 -5.37 8.30 -2.03
CA GLY A 41 -5.37 8.75 -0.63
C GLY A 41 -5.00 10.22 -0.48
N LEU A 42 -4.03 10.72 -1.26
CA LEU A 42 -3.63 12.11 -1.27
C LEU A 42 -4.75 13.01 -1.80
N ILE A 43 -5.37 12.64 -2.92
CA ILE A 43 -6.49 13.39 -3.51
C ILE A 43 -7.68 13.42 -2.54
N ALA A 44 -8.02 12.27 -1.95
CA ALA A 44 -9.11 12.18 -0.98
C ALA A 44 -8.81 12.96 0.30
N GLY A 45 -7.60 12.83 0.86
CA GLY A 45 -7.20 13.52 2.09
C GLY A 45 -7.13 15.03 1.93
N LEU A 46 -6.49 15.52 0.87
CA LEU A 46 -6.47 16.95 0.55
C LEU A 46 -7.86 17.46 0.17
N GLY A 47 -8.64 16.67 -0.57
CA GLY A 47 -10.02 17.01 -0.92
C GLY A 47 -10.90 17.17 0.32
N LEU A 48 -10.76 16.30 1.31
CA LEU A 48 -11.45 16.40 2.60
C LEU A 48 -10.99 17.62 3.40
N CYS A 49 -9.68 17.88 3.45
CA CYS A 49 -9.13 19.07 4.13
C CYS A 49 -9.67 20.37 3.51
N LEU A 50 -9.67 20.47 2.18
CA LEU A 50 -10.22 21.63 1.47
C LEU A 50 -11.72 21.75 1.64
N LEU A 51 -12.48 20.65 1.53
CA LEU A 51 -13.92 20.65 1.76
C LEU A 51 -14.23 21.17 3.16
N GLN A 52 -13.54 20.69 4.19
CA GLN A 52 -13.75 21.13 5.56
C GLN A 52 -13.33 22.60 5.76
N GLN A 53 -12.30 23.09 5.05
CA GLN A 53 -11.89 24.51 5.08
C GLN A 53 -12.94 25.44 4.42
N TYR A 54 -13.59 25.02 3.34
CA TYR A 54 -14.57 25.84 2.62
C TYR A 54 -15.99 25.73 3.17
N THR A 55 -16.37 24.56 3.70
CA THR A 55 -17.74 24.31 4.17
C THR A 55 -17.89 24.45 5.68
N GLY A 56 -16.79 24.45 6.45
CA GLY A 56 -16.84 24.53 7.91
C GLY A 56 -17.70 23.42 8.52
N PHE A 57 -17.77 22.23 7.87
CA PHE A 57 -18.74 21.18 8.19
C PHE A 57 -18.60 20.64 9.62
N ILE A 58 -17.40 20.70 10.18
CA ILE A 58 -17.12 20.38 11.58
C ILE A 58 -16.92 21.69 12.34
N LYS A 59 -18.02 22.20 12.90
CA LYS A 59 -18.00 23.32 13.85
C LYS A 59 -17.76 22.76 15.24
N LEU A 60 -16.74 23.26 15.93
CA LEU A 60 -16.53 22.97 17.34
C LEU A 60 -17.45 23.90 18.14
N ASP A 61 -18.15 23.31 19.12
CA ASP A 61 -19.00 24.05 20.04
C ASP A 61 -18.14 25.07 20.80
N GLU A 62 -18.38 26.37 20.58
CA GLU A 62 -17.58 27.50 21.11
C GLU A 62 -17.46 27.49 22.65
N SER A 63 -18.33 26.73 23.33
CA SER A 63 -18.36 26.60 24.78
C SER A 63 -17.26 25.71 25.38
N ALA A 64 -16.66 24.80 24.59
CA ALA A 64 -15.63 23.85 25.05
C ALA A 64 -14.24 24.09 24.45
N TYR A 65 -14.18 24.71 23.26
CA TYR A 65 -12.95 25.05 22.56
C TYR A 65 -13.13 26.47 22.01
N TYR A 66 -12.28 27.40 22.42
CA TYR A 66 -12.31 28.84 22.09
C TYR A 66 -12.14 29.18 20.58
N VAL A 67 -12.51 28.29 19.65
CA VAL A 67 -12.37 28.45 18.20
C VAL A 67 -13.61 27.92 17.49
N ALA A 68 -14.27 28.78 16.71
CA ALA A 68 -15.55 28.52 16.03
C ALA A 68 -15.49 27.45 14.91
N GLU A 69 -14.29 27.16 14.40
CA GLU A 69 -14.04 26.14 13.37
C GLU A 69 -12.73 25.39 13.69
N ALA A 70 -12.64 24.11 13.34
CA ALA A 70 -11.38 23.37 13.42
C ALA A 70 -10.39 23.97 12.41
N PRO A 71 -9.32 24.68 12.84
CA PRO A 71 -8.40 25.31 11.91
C PRO A 71 -7.58 24.23 11.20
N ILE A 72 -7.81 24.07 9.89
CA ILE A 72 -7.06 23.12 9.08
C ILE A 72 -5.83 23.82 8.54
N HIS A 73 -4.67 23.45 9.09
CA HIS A 73 -3.38 23.84 8.55
C HIS A 73 -2.77 22.67 7.80
N ILE A 74 -2.75 22.75 6.47
CA ILE A 74 -2.09 21.74 5.64
C ILE A 74 -0.58 21.99 5.70
N ILE A 75 0.12 21.20 6.49
CA ILE A 75 1.57 21.22 6.57
C ILE A 75 2.12 20.22 5.55
N TRP A 76 2.72 20.73 4.46
CA TRP A 76 3.26 19.89 3.39
C TRP A 76 4.26 18.84 3.88
N TRP A 77 5.01 19.13 4.95
CA TRP A 77 5.93 18.17 5.56
C TRP A 77 5.22 16.95 6.14
N GLU A 78 4.04 17.14 6.76
CA GLU A 78 3.24 16.04 7.30
C GLU A 78 2.65 15.18 6.19
N VAL A 79 2.17 15.81 5.11
CA VAL A 79 1.70 15.10 3.92
C VAL A 79 2.82 14.22 3.33
N LEU A 80 4.03 14.76 3.22
CA LEU A 80 5.20 14.04 2.73
C LEU A 80 5.61 12.90 3.68
N ALA A 81 5.56 13.14 4.99
CA ALA A 81 5.84 12.13 6.01
C ALA A 81 4.82 10.97 5.97
N VAL A 82 3.52 11.25 5.80
CA VAL A 82 2.48 10.23 5.67
C VAL A 82 2.67 9.41 4.38
N CYS A 83 2.96 10.07 3.26
CA CYS A 83 3.26 9.39 1.99
C CYS A 83 4.49 8.48 2.12
N ALA A 84 5.57 8.98 2.74
CA ALA A 84 6.78 8.21 2.98
C ALA A 84 6.53 7.01 3.91
N ALA A 85 5.84 7.21 5.03
CA ALA A 85 5.49 6.16 5.97
C ALA A 85 4.61 5.08 5.31
N THR A 86 3.59 5.48 4.55
CA THR A 86 2.72 4.56 3.82
C THR A 86 3.51 3.73 2.81
N THR A 87 4.39 4.37 2.04
CA THR A 87 5.29 3.68 1.11
C THR A 87 6.14 2.65 1.85
N LEU A 88 6.72 3.02 2.98
CA LEU A 88 7.60 2.15 3.78
C LEU A 88 6.83 0.94 4.33
N VAL A 89 5.62 1.15 4.85
CA VAL A 89 4.74 0.07 5.33
C VAL A 89 4.33 -0.87 4.19
N CYS A 90 3.95 -0.33 3.03
CA CYS A 90 3.65 -1.14 1.85
C CYS A 90 4.86 -1.98 1.43
N TYR A 91 6.05 -1.39 1.34
CA TYR A 91 7.28 -2.11 1.01
C TYR A 91 7.61 -3.21 2.03
N LEU A 92 7.49 -2.94 3.33
CA LEU A 92 7.70 -3.95 4.38
C LEU A 92 6.72 -5.12 4.27
N SER A 93 5.44 -4.83 4.02
CA SER A 93 4.42 -5.86 3.79
C SER A 93 4.76 -6.77 2.60
N LEU A 94 5.42 -6.23 1.58
CA LEU A 94 5.85 -6.96 0.36
C LEU A 94 7.13 -7.77 0.54
N ILE A 95 7.96 -7.43 1.53
CA ILE A 95 9.14 -8.23 1.88
C ILE A 95 8.72 -9.63 2.37
N ILE A 96 7.58 -9.74 3.06
CA ILE A 96 7.06 -11.02 3.56
C ILE A 96 6.82 -12.04 2.42
N PRO A 97 6.00 -11.76 1.38
CA PRO A 97 5.79 -12.71 0.28
C PRO A 97 7.05 -12.94 -0.56
N THR A 98 7.92 -11.94 -0.75
CA THR A 98 9.18 -12.13 -1.50
C THR A 98 10.17 -13.05 -0.79
N LEU A 99 10.21 -13.04 0.54
CA LEU A 99 10.97 -13.99 1.34
C LEU A 99 10.35 -15.40 1.31
N VAL A 100 9.02 -15.49 1.31
CA VAL A 100 8.31 -16.78 1.17
C VAL A 100 8.59 -17.42 -0.20
N ILE A 101 8.63 -16.65 -1.29
CA ILE A 101 8.96 -17.13 -2.65
C ILE A 101 10.36 -17.78 -2.72
N ARG A 102 11.33 -17.28 -1.94
CA ARG A 102 12.66 -17.89 -1.83
C ARG A 102 12.64 -19.27 -1.14
N LYS A 103 11.71 -19.49 -0.20
CA LYS A 103 11.57 -20.77 0.52
C LYS A 103 10.66 -21.79 -0.19
N ILE A 104 9.90 -21.38 -1.21
CA ILE A 104 9.09 -22.32 -2.00
C ILE A 104 10.01 -23.18 -2.88
N GLN A 105 10.21 -24.43 -2.45
CA GLN A 105 10.87 -25.49 -3.21
C GLN A 105 9.93 -26.01 -4.31
N PRO A 106 10.35 -26.02 -5.59
CA PRO A 106 9.51 -26.43 -6.72
C PRO A 106 9.07 -27.90 -6.62
N THR A 107 9.87 -28.75 -5.98
CA THR A 107 9.59 -30.17 -5.77
C THR A 107 8.33 -30.43 -4.92
N LYS A 108 8.06 -29.58 -3.90
CA LYS A 108 6.84 -29.66 -3.09
C LYS A 108 5.62 -28.97 -3.72
N ALA A 109 5.82 -28.09 -4.69
CA ALA A 109 4.74 -27.37 -5.36
C ALA A 109 4.08 -28.17 -6.50
N ILE A 110 4.79 -29.17 -7.05
CA ILE A 110 4.34 -29.99 -8.18
C ILE A 110 3.96 -31.41 -7.75
N GLN A 111 4.54 -31.93 -6.66
CA GLN A 111 3.98 -33.11 -6.00
C GLN A 111 2.81 -32.70 -5.09
N PHE A 112 1.63 -32.58 -5.69
CA PHE A 112 0.40 -32.88 -4.98
C PHE A 112 0.11 -34.38 -5.14
N ARG A 113 -0.05 -35.07 -4.02
CA ARG A 113 -1.08 -36.10 -3.97
C ARG A 113 -2.43 -35.40 -3.99
#